data_AF-A0A4W5RJS1-F1
#
_entry.id   AF-A0A4W5RJS1-F1
#
_cell.length_a   1.000
_cell.length_b   1.000
_cell.length_c   1.000
_cell.angle_alpha   90.00
_cell.angle_beta   90.00
_cell.angle_gamma   90.00
#
_symmetry.space_group_name_H-M   'P 1'
#
loop_
_entity.id
_entity.type
_entity.pdbx_description
1 polymer ?
#
loop_
_entity_poly.entity_id
_entity_poly.type
_entity_poly.pdbx_seq_one_letter_code
_entity_poly.pdbx_strand_id
1 'polypeptide(L)'
;GLGLKASRIIVEVRNRKSWDLSVAVEDLGADAPPITVSVTSDLHIGGVILKLVEKSQVKRDWSDHALWWEQKQQWLLRTAWTLEKCGIQADAGLIFMPQHKPLRLGLPNGLNLRLRVCFSGPVFRTVLGICKMLNIRRPEELSLLRPVEEKKKKKDKDLSEELYDLTEVPLTSVSRPCLYNGMPAHFADSPKTEKVYKMLSVSQPAPPPEAIAKLYRPASVVDKAHIHSRWLDSSRSLMQQGVQENDRLWLRFKYYCFHDLEPKYDAVRLTQMYEQARWAVLLEDIDCTEEEMLLFGALQYHINKLSLSEPQTMTSSPAMDDLDSALQCLEVKLDGADTCEAVITVYFCLRPKRLTLKGYKQYWFKFKDASISYYKSREESLGEPIQQINLKGCEAAPDVNIVGQKFCIKLLIPAPEGMNEVYLRCENEEQYSRWMAACRLASKGKSLADSSFQSEVQSIRSFLAMQQTNPNTHNTHTDDSTSINTHSLVSPRYSKKYKAKQLTPRILEAYQNVAQLSLTDALLRFLQIWQALPDFGISFVVVR
;
A
#
# COMPACT_ATOMS: atom_id res chain seq x y z
N GLY A 1 77.48 24.56 2.44
CA GLY A 1 76.13 24.23 1.95
C GLY A 1 75.25 23.43 2.92
N LEU A 2 75.45 23.54 4.24
CA LEU A 2 74.60 22.88 5.25
C LEU A 2 73.74 23.86 6.08
N GLY A 3 74.00 25.17 6.02
CA GLY A 3 73.18 26.19 6.68
C GLY A 3 71.89 26.57 5.93
N LEU A 4 71.82 26.38 4.61
CA LEU A 4 70.64 26.74 3.79
C LEU A 4 69.54 25.67 3.74
N LYS A 5 69.79 24.44 4.24
CA LYS A 5 68.74 23.40 4.35
C LYS A 5 67.97 23.48 5.67
N ALA A 6 68.59 23.96 6.75
CA ALA A 6 67.88 24.21 8.01
C ALA A 6 66.90 25.39 7.89
N SER A 7 67.28 26.45 7.16
CA SER A 7 66.41 27.60 6.91
C SER A 7 65.26 27.32 5.94
N ARG A 8 65.32 26.22 5.16
CA ARG A 8 64.21 25.80 4.28
C ARG A 8 63.22 24.85 4.94
N ILE A 9 63.63 24.12 5.99
CA ILE A 9 62.75 23.28 6.80
C ILE A 9 62.00 24.13 7.86
N ILE A 10 62.55 25.29 8.25
CA ILE A 10 61.92 26.20 9.21
C ILE A 10 60.92 27.18 8.54
N VAL A 11 60.92 27.31 7.21
CA VAL A 11 59.99 28.19 6.47
C VAL A 11 58.72 27.45 5.98
N GLU A 12 58.63 26.13 6.21
CA GLU A 12 57.39 25.37 6.01
C GLU A 12 56.64 25.05 7.32
N VAL A 13 56.98 25.76 8.40
CA VAL A 13 55.98 26.06 9.43
C VAL A 13 55.08 27.13 8.84
N ARG A 14 54.14 26.71 7.96
CA ARG A 14 52.97 27.52 7.61
C ARG A 14 52.48 28.10 8.92
N ASN A 15 52.52 29.43 9.03
CA ASN A 15 51.98 30.18 10.14
C ASN A 15 50.51 29.77 10.28
N ARG A 16 50.23 28.71 11.05
CA ARG A 16 48.89 28.16 11.25
C ARG A 16 48.19 29.15 12.17
N LYS A 17 47.80 30.29 11.60
CA LYS A 17 47.05 31.31 12.30
C LYS A 17 45.77 30.65 12.76
N SER A 18 45.70 30.42 14.07
CA SER A 18 44.45 30.04 14.67
C SER A 18 43.51 31.23 14.62
N TRP A 19 42.25 30.95 14.37
CA TRP A 19 41.18 31.93 14.35
C TRP A 19 39.98 31.34 15.09
N ASP A 20 39.09 32.22 15.50
CA ASP A 20 37.94 31.87 16.32
C ASP A 20 36.72 31.62 15.44
N LEU A 21 36.14 30.43 15.56
CA LEU A 21 34.92 30.03 14.88
C LEU A 21 33.76 30.06 15.88
N SER A 22 32.73 30.83 15.56
CA SER A 22 31.52 30.95 16.36
C SER A 22 30.47 29.95 15.87
N VAL A 23 29.95 29.12 16.78
CA VAL A 23 28.94 28.10 16.46
C VAL A 23 27.78 28.20 17.45
N ALA A 24 26.58 28.46 16.94
CA ALA A 24 25.36 28.39 17.74
C ALA A 24 25.00 26.92 18.01
N VAL A 25 24.51 26.59 19.20
CA VAL A 25 24.07 25.22 19.54
C VAL A 25 22.58 25.27 19.83
N GLU A 26 21.78 24.65 18.97
CA GLU A 26 20.31 24.72 19.03
C GLU A 26 19.77 24.21 20.38
N ASP A 27 20.37 23.16 20.92
CA ASP A 27 19.96 22.56 22.19
C ASP A 27 20.20 23.41 23.43
N LEU A 28 21.03 24.46 23.33
CA LEU A 28 21.23 25.41 24.44
C LEU A 28 20.10 26.46 24.49
N GLY A 29 19.21 26.47 23.49
CA GLY A 29 18.12 27.43 23.36
C GLY A 29 18.47 28.61 22.46
N ALA A 30 17.43 29.28 21.94
CA ALA A 30 17.58 30.38 20.98
C ALA A 30 18.31 31.61 21.54
N ASP A 31 18.23 31.82 22.86
CA ASP A 31 18.86 32.95 23.55
C ASP A 31 20.28 32.66 24.03
N ALA A 32 20.79 31.44 23.84
CA ALA A 32 22.13 31.08 24.27
C ALA A 32 23.20 31.70 23.36
N PRO A 33 24.27 32.29 23.92
CA PRO A 33 25.34 32.83 23.11
C PRO A 33 26.07 31.72 22.34
N PRO A 34 26.51 31.96 21.09
CA PRO A 34 27.32 31.02 20.34
C PRO A 34 28.60 30.61 21.07
N ILE A 35 28.97 29.33 20.97
CA ILE A 35 30.23 28.83 21.50
C ILE A 35 31.34 29.18 20.52
N THR A 36 32.39 29.84 21.02
CA THR A 36 33.57 30.17 20.22
C THR A 36 34.66 29.11 20.40
N VAL A 37 35.11 28.50 19.32
CA VAL A 37 36.19 27.50 19.30
C VAL A 37 37.37 28.02 18.48
N SER A 38 38.58 27.96 19.06
CA SER A 38 39.82 28.29 18.35
C SER A 38 40.19 27.11 17.44
N VAL A 39 40.28 27.39 16.14
CA VAL A 39 40.48 26.41 15.06
C VAL A 39 41.61 26.84 14.13
N THR A 40 42.04 25.91 13.28
CA THR A 40 42.98 26.14 12.18
C THR A 40 42.33 25.64 10.89
N SER A 41 42.73 26.16 9.73
CA SER A 41 42.07 25.83 8.44
C SER A 41 42.20 24.34 8.05
N ASP A 42 43.20 23.64 8.56
CA ASP A 42 43.43 22.20 8.37
C ASP A 42 42.64 21.32 9.36
N LEU A 43 41.95 21.90 10.35
CA LEU A 43 41.09 21.14 11.25
C LEU A 43 39.90 20.56 10.46
N HIS A 44 39.59 19.29 10.70
CA HIS A 44 38.45 18.62 10.09
C HIS A 44 37.15 18.89 10.84
N ILE A 45 36.02 18.80 10.16
CA ILE A 45 34.68 19.05 10.72
C ILE A 45 34.43 18.22 12.00
N GLY A 46 34.82 16.95 12.02
CA GLY A 46 34.70 16.10 13.21
C GLY A 46 35.48 16.65 14.42
N GLY A 47 36.66 17.22 14.19
CA GLY A 47 37.47 17.85 15.23
C GLY A 47 36.86 19.15 15.75
N VAL A 48 36.16 19.90 14.89
CA VAL A 48 35.36 21.06 15.32
C VAL A 48 34.22 20.61 16.24
N ILE A 49 33.48 19.56 15.86
CA ILE A 49 32.39 19.00 16.67
C ILE A 49 32.91 18.51 18.03
N LEU A 50 34.04 17.80 18.07
CA LEU A 50 34.66 17.36 19.33
C LEU A 50 34.99 18.54 20.25
N LYS A 51 35.68 19.58 19.74
CA LYS A 51 35.97 20.80 20.51
C LYS A 51 34.70 21.50 20.99
N LEU A 52 33.64 21.51 20.17
CA LEU A 52 32.36 22.12 20.52
C LEU A 52 31.67 21.37 21.67
N VAL A 53 31.64 20.04 21.61
CA VAL A 53 31.06 19.18 22.65
C VAL A 53 31.87 19.26 23.96
N GLU A 54 33.20 19.31 23.88
CA GLU A 54 34.06 19.52 25.06
C GLU A 54 33.81 20.88 25.71
N LYS A 55 33.64 21.95 24.91
CA LYS A 55 33.35 23.29 25.43
C LYS A 55 31.92 23.45 25.94
N SER A 56 30.95 22.70 25.41
CA SER A 56 29.56 22.82 25.85
C SER A 56 29.34 22.30 27.27
N GLN A 57 30.22 21.39 27.77
CA GLN A 57 30.15 20.79 29.11
C GLN A 57 28.81 20.07 29.40
N VAL A 58 28.02 19.76 28.37
CA VAL A 58 26.74 19.04 28.50
C VAL A 58 26.95 17.57 28.18
N LYS A 59 26.73 16.71 29.19
CA LYS A 59 26.79 15.25 29.04
C LYS A 59 25.49 14.72 28.43
N ARG A 60 25.50 14.45 27.13
CA ARG A 60 24.38 13.86 26.39
C ARG A 60 24.85 13.12 25.15
N ASP A 61 23.90 12.46 24.47
CA ASP A 61 24.14 11.90 23.14
C ASP A 61 24.10 13.00 22.08
N TRP A 62 25.18 13.09 21.29
CA TRP A 62 25.37 14.03 20.17
C TRP A 62 25.44 13.31 18.82
N SER A 63 25.12 12.00 18.78
CA SER A 63 25.25 11.16 17.59
C SER A 63 24.37 11.61 16.41
N ASP A 64 23.25 12.27 16.71
CA ASP A 64 22.33 12.80 15.72
C ASP A 64 22.67 14.22 15.24
N HIS A 65 23.67 14.87 15.83
CA HIS A 65 23.96 16.27 15.55
C HIS A 65 24.92 16.48 14.39
N ALA A 66 24.71 17.55 13.65
CA ALA A 66 25.62 17.99 12.60
C ALA A 66 25.65 19.52 12.50
N LEU A 67 26.62 20.04 11.76
CA LEU A 67 26.74 21.47 11.50
C LEU A 67 25.93 21.86 10.27
N TRP A 68 25.06 22.84 10.44
CA TRP A 68 24.34 23.55 9.38
C TRP A 68 25.03 24.88 9.10
N TRP A 69 25.30 25.16 7.83
CA TRP A 69 25.85 26.43 7.38
C TRP A 69 24.74 27.28 6.78
N GLU A 70 24.34 28.33 7.50
CA GLU A 70 23.19 29.17 7.16
C GLU A 70 23.39 29.94 5.86
N GLN A 71 24.52 30.65 5.70
CA GLN A 71 24.72 31.50 4.51
C GLN A 71 24.72 30.71 3.19
N LYS A 72 25.19 29.45 3.22
CA LYS A 72 25.23 28.56 2.05
C LYS A 72 24.07 27.57 2.00
N GLN A 73 23.18 27.56 2.99
CA GLN A 73 22.06 26.63 3.12
C GLN A 73 22.48 25.17 2.85
N GLN A 74 23.48 24.69 3.61
CA GLN A 74 24.01 23.33 3.43
C GLN A 74 24.45 22.68 4.75
N TRP A 75 24.34 21.36 4.79
CA TRP A 75 24.83 20.53 5.89
C TRP A 75 26.30 20.13 5.67
N LEU A 76 27.09 20.17 6.75
CA LEU A 76 28.48 19.75 6.76
C LEU A 76 28.59 18.31 7.30
N LEU A 77 28.12 17.35 6.51
CA LEU A 77 28.04 15.93 6.92
C LEU A 77 29.35 15.16 6.78
N ARG A 78 30.31 15.68 6.00
CA ARG A 78 31.60 15.01 5.75
C ARG A 78 32.59 15.36 6.86
N THR A 79 32.52 14.63 7.97
CA THR A 79 33.34 14.87 9.18
C THR A 79 34.84 14.86 8.93
N ALA A 80 35.32 14.11 7.92
CA ALA A 80 36.73 14.03 7.55
C ALA A 80 37.24 15.20 6.69
N TRP A 81 36.37 16.08 6.21
CA TRP A 81 36.80 17.23 5.40
C TRP A 81 37.33 18.37 6.27
N THR A 82 38.38 19.05 5.80
CA THR A 82 38.97 20.21 6.47
C THR A 82 38.11 21.46 6.29
N LEU A 83 38.21 22.40 7.22
CA LEU A 83 37.55 23.71 7.11
C LEU A 83 37.94 24.43 5.81
N GLU A 84 39.21 24.37 5.42
CA GLU A 84 39.71 24.90 4.15
C GLU A 84 39.02 24.26 2.94
N LYS A 85 38.88 22.92 2.93
CA LYS A 85 38.23 22.20 1.85
C LYS A 85 36.74 22.53 1.73
N CYS A 86 36.07 22.79 2.85
CA CYS A 86 34.69 23.26 2.89
C CYS A 86 34.57 24.76 2.54
N GLY A 87 35.69 25.50 2.55
CA GLY A 87 35.72 26.95 2.35
C GLY A 87 35.16 27.75 3.53
N ILE A 88 35.23 27.21 4.75
CA ILE A 88 34.72 27.84 5.97
C ILE A 88 35.77 28.82 6.51
N GLN A 89 35.32 30.02 6.86
CA GLN A 89 36.12 31.11 7.41
C GLN A 89 35.49 31.61 8.72
N ALA A 90 36.10 32.63 9.35
CA ALA A 90 35.71 33.15 10.67
C ALA A 90 34.30 33.77 10.72
N ASP A 91 33.77 34.21 9.58
CA ASP A 91 32.46 34.82 9.41
C ASP A 91 31.34 33.81 9.13
N ALA A 92 31.65 32.51 9.07
CA ALA A 92 30.65 31.47 8.80
C ALA A 92 29.65 31.35 9.96
N GLY A 93 28.36 31.49 9.63
CA GLY A 93 27.24 31.31 10.54
C GLY A 93 26.91 29.83 10.61
N LEU A 94 27.51 29.13 11.58
CA LEU A 94 27.31 27.71 11.80
C LEU A 94 26.37 27.47 12.97
N ILE A 95 25.47 26.52 12.78
CA ILE A 95 24.55 26.06 13.82
C ILE A 95 24.74 24.56 13.98
N PHE A 96 25.03 24.12 15.20
CA PHE A 96 25.10 22.72 15.58
C PHE A 96 23.73 22.28 16.12
N MET A 97 23.11 21.35 15.42
CA MET A 97 21.72 20.94 15.70
C MET A 97 21.47 19.48 15.34
N PRO A 98 20.41 18.86 15.90
CA PRO A 98 19.95 17.52 15.51
C PRO A 98 19.58 17.46 14.02
N GLN A 99 19.95 16.37 13.37
CA GLN A 99 19.58 16.09 11.98
C GLN A 99 18.17 15.52 11.87
N HIS A 100 17.68 14.81 12.89
CA HIS A 100 16.33 14.27 12.90
C HIS A 100 15.39 15.12 13.76
N LYS A 101 14.42 15.75 13.12
CA LYS A 101 13.45 16.65 13.75
C LYS A 101 12.01 16.17 13.53
N PRO A 102 11.06 16.52 14.40
CA PRO A 102 9.66 16.19 14.19
C PRO A 102 9.08 16.95 12.98
N LEU A 103 8.29 16.25 12.17
CA LEU A 103 7.56 16.75 11.01
C LEU A 103 6.10 16.30 11.12
N ARG A 104 5.15 17.18 10.76
CA ARG A 104 3.74 16.80 10.63
C ARG A 104 3.47 16.34 9.20
N LEU A 105 3.04 15.10 9.04
CA LEU A 105 2.78 14.45 7.77
C LEU A 105 1.29 14.23 7.58
N GLY A 106 0.69 14.89 6.59
CA GLY A 106 -0.68 14.62 6.16
C GLY A 106 -0.72 13.51 5.10
N LEU A 107 -1.47 12.46 5.36
CA LEU A 107 -1.62 11.31 4.48
C LEU A 107 -2.80 11.46 3.49
N PRO A 108 -2.86 10.65 2.43
CA PRO A 108 -3.99 10.66 1.49
C PRO A 108 -5.34 10.41 2.14
N ASN A 109 -5.42 9.55 3.16
CA ASN A 109 -6.65 9.26 3.90
C ASN A 109 -7.10 10.37 4.86
N GLY A 110 -6.38 11.49 4.93
CA GLY A 110 -6.69 12.63 5.80
C GLY A 110 -6.08 12.58 7.19
N LEU A 111 -5.43 11.47 7.58
CA LEU A 111 -4.72 11.38 8.85
C LEU A 111 -3.51 12.33 8.90
N ASN A 112 -3.24 12.88 10.08
CA ASN A 112 -2.04 13.65 10.36
C ASN A 112 -1.18 12.91 11.37
N LEU A 113 0.06 12.61 10.99
CA LEU A 113 1.04 11.94 11.84
C LEU A 113 2.14 12.93 12.22
N ARG A 114 2.68 12.84 13.44
CA ARG A 114 3.92 13.52 13.82
C ARG A 114 5.04 12.49 13.85
N LEU A 115 6.04 12.67 13.00
CA LEU A 115 7.10 11.71 12.75
C LEU A 115 8.46 12.36 12.96
N ARG A 116 9.43 11.64 13.53
CA ARG A 116 10.82 12.09 13.55
C ARG A 116 11.47 11.70 12.22
N VAL A 117 11.96 12.68 11.45
CA VAL A 117 12.48 12.46 10.09
C VAL A 117 13.81 13.19 9.86
N CYS A 118 14.58 12.76 8.87
CA CYS A 118 15.88 13.35 8.56
C CYS A 118 15.74 14.66 7.77
N PHE A 119 16.29 15.75 8.31
CA PHE A 119 16.31 17.08 7.68
C PHE A 119 17.63 17.38 6.95
N SER A 120 18.65 16.53 7.13
CA SER A 120 19.98 16.68 6.51
C SER A 120 20.17 15.90 5.23
N GLY A 121 19.55 14.72 5.12
CA GLY A 121 19.56 13.90 3.92
C GLY A 121 18.64 14.44 2.81
N PRO A 122 18.87 14.04 1.54
CA PRO A 122 17.96 14.34 0.44
C PRO A 122 16.53 13.84 0.72
N VAL A 123 15.53 14.58 0.25
CA VAL A 123 14.11 14.26 0.45
C VAL A 123 13.76 12.83 0.04
N PHE A 124 14.36 12.28 -1.02
CA PHE A 124 14.10 10.89 -1.41
C PHE A 124 14.46 9.86 -0.32
N ARG A 125 15.54 10.11 0.45
CA ARG A 125 15.92 9.24 1.58
C ARG A 125 14.96 9.40 2.74
N THR A 126 14.50 10.63 2.97
CA THR A 126 13.50 10.94 3.98
C THR A 126 12.17 10.23 3.67
N VAL A 127 11.71 10.27 2.41
CA VAL A 127 10.54 9.53 1.95
C VAL A 127 10.72 8.02 2.14
N LEU A 128 11.88 7.46 1.80
CA LEU A 128 12.18 6.05 2.02
C LEU A 128 12.05 5.66 3.50
N GLY A 129 12.58 6.49 4.42
CA GLY A 129 12.43 6.28 5.87
C GLY A 129 10.97 6.33 6.34
N ILE A 130 10.21 7.32 5.86
CA ILE A 130 8.77 7.47 6.15
C ILE A 130 7.98 6.25 5.66
N CYS A 131 8.11 5.89 4.38
CA CYS A 131 7.39 4.78 3.77
C CYS A 131 7.70 3.46 4.46
N LYS A 132 8.98 3.22 4.80
CA LYS A 132 9.40 2.03 5.55
C LYS A 132 8.73 1.94 6.92
N MET A 133 8.68 3.04 7.66
CA MET A 133 8.00 3.09 8.97
C MET A 133 6.49 2.87 8.84
N LEU A 134 5.86 3.36 7.76
CA LEU A 134 4.43 3.21 7.50
C LEU A 134 4.05 1.91 6.79
N ASN A 135 4.99 1.00 6.54
CA ASN A 135 4.77 -0.23 5.76
C ASN A 135 4.25 0.00 4.33
N ILE A 136 4.77 1.03 3.66
CA ILE A 136 4.48 1.35 2.26
C ILE A 136 5.66 0.85 1.40
N ARG A 137 5.44 -0.20 0.60
CA ARG A 137 6.42 -0.65 -0.40
C ARG A 137 6.53 0.36 -1.55
N ARG A 138 7.58 0.25 -2.37
CA ARG A 138 7.83 1.10 -3.55
C ARG A 138 7.83 2.62 -3.21
N PRO A 139 8.65 3.08 -2.25
CA PRO A 139 8.71 4.50 -1.86
C PRO A 139 9.06 5.45 -3.02
N GLU A 140 9.65 4.94 -4.09
CA GLU A 140 9.94 5.67 -5.33
C GLU A 140 8.69 6.26 -6.01
N GLU A 141 7.50 5.75 -5.72
CA GLU A 141 6.23 6.24 -6.26
C GLU A 141 5.71 7.49 -5.52
N LEU A 142 6.24 7.77 -4.32
CA LEU A 142 5.76 8.82 -3.43
C LEU A 142 6.76 9.97 -3.30
N SER A 143 6.24 11.13 -2.90
CA SER A 143 7.08 12.27 -2.53
C SER A 143 6.37 13.19 -1.53
N LEU A 144 7.05 14.25 -1.12
CA LEU A 144 6.54 15.25 -0.19
C LEU A 144 6.08 16.50 -0.93
N LEU A 145 4.88 16.95 -0.60
CA LEU A 145 4.21 18.10 -1.20
C LEU A 145 3.96 19.15 -0.11
N ARG A 146 4.21 20.44 -0.42
CA ARG A 146 3.81 21.52 0.50
C ARG A 146 2.30 21.73 0.44
N PRO A 147 1.59 21.80 1.57
CA PRO A 147 0.15 22.08 1.58
C PRO A 147 -0.12 23.48 1.02
N VAL A 148 -1.35 23.70 0.55
CA VAL A 148 -1.83 25.05 0.19
C VAL A 148 -2.03 25.85 1.48
N GLU A 149 -1.57 27.10 1.52
CA GLU A 149 -1.77 27.97 2.67
C GLU A 149 -3.23 28.40 2.75
N GLU A 150 -3.98 27.83 3.69
CA GLU A 150 -5.34 28.28 3.98
C GLU A 150 -5.30 29.42 5.01
N LYS A 151 -5.86 30.58 4.66
CA LYS A 151 -6.11 31.66 5.61
C LYS A 151 -7.21 31.20 6.59
N LYS A 152 -6.82 30.56 7.69
CA LYS A 152 -7.75 30.10 8.73
C LYS A 152 -8.60 31.27 9.25
N LYS A 153 -9.92 31.20 9.07
CA LYS A 153 -10.86 32.14 9.71
C LYS A 153 -10.87 31.86 11.22
N LYS A 154 -11.07 32.90 12.03
CA LYS A 154 -11.06 32.84 13.52
C LYS A 154 -11.92 31.71 14.12
N LYS A 155 -12.95 31.24 13.40
CA LYS A 155 -13.91 30.21 13.82
C LYS A 155 -13.44 28.76 13.58
N ASP A 156 -12.44 28.51 12.73
CA ASP A 156 -11.89 27.17 12.46
C ASP A 156 -10.72 26.79 13.40
N LYS A 157 -10.39 27.64 14.38
CA LYS A 157 -9.35 27.36 15.38
C LYS A 157 -9.76 26.28 16.39
N ASP A 158 -11.05 26.00 16.54
CA ASP A 158 -11.59 25.03 17.51
C ASP A 158 -11.73 23.60 16.96
N LEU A 159 -11.48 23.37 15.66
CA LEU A 159 -11.37 22.02 15.11
C LEU A 159 -9.95 21.51 15.36
N SER A 160 -9.76 20.79 16.46
CA SER A 160 -8.50 20.09 16.74
C SER A 160 -8.27 19.04 15.64
N GLU A 161 -7.32 19.29 14.73
CA GLU A 161 -6.81 18.26 13.83
C GLU A 161 -6.23 17.13 14.69
N GLU A 162 -6.81 15.93 14.62
CA GLU A 162 -6.27 14.76 15.32
C GLU A 162 -4.85 14.48 14.79
N LEU A 163 -3.86 14.65 15.66
CA LEU A 163 -2.45 14.44 15.38
C LEU A 163 -1.96 13.22 16.16
N TYR A 164 -1.52 12.20 15.44
CA TYR A 164 -1.00 10.97 16.04
C TYR A 164 0.53 11.04 16.12
N ASP A 165 1.07 11.05 17.34
CA ASP A 165 2.51 11.14 17.56
C ASP A 165 3.19 9.78 17.47
N LEU A 166 4.10 9.63 16.51
CA LEU A 166 4.95 8.45 16.30
C LEU A 166 6.44 8.85 16.34
N THR A 167 6.79 9.97 16.98
CA THR A 167 8.19 10.44 17.07
C THR A 167 9.10 9.52 17.89
N GLU A 168 8.51 8.66 18.73
CA GLU A 168 9.20 7.63 19.53
C GLU A 168 9.47 6.34 18.75
N VAL A 169 8.82 6.16 17.58
CA VAL A 169 9.05 4.98 16.74
C VAL A 169 10.45 5.08 16.12
N PRO A 170 11.34 4.11 16.37
CA PRO A 170 12.69 4.15 15.81
C PRO A 170 12.65 4.12 14.28
N LEU A 171 13.44 4.99 13.63
CA LEU A 171 13.73 4.87 12.19
C LEU A 171 14.60 3.62 12.00
N THR A 172 13.98 2.45 11.89
CA THR A 172 14.71 1.18 11.79
C THR A 172 15.67 1.21 10.60
N SER A 173 16.93 0.85 10.82
CA SER A 173 17.96 0.71 9.76
C SER A 173 17.84 -0.62 9.01
N VAL A 174 17.05 -1.58 9.51
CA VAL A 174 16.93 -2.94 8.97
C VAL A 174 16.22 -2.94 7.62
N SER A 175 16.86 -3.42 6.56
CA SER A 175 16.38 -3.35 5.17
C SER A 175 14.98 -3.93 4.90
N ARG A 176 14.45 -4.78 5.80
CA ARG A 176 13.06 -5.26 5.81
C ARG A 176 12.44 -5.12 7.20
N PRO A 177 11.23 -4.58 7.34
CA PRO A 177 10.48 -4.64 8.59
C PRO A 177 10.23 -6.11 8.97
N CYS A 178 10.51 -6.49 10.21
CA CYS A 178 9.98 -7.73 10.76
C CYS A 178 8.47 -7.57 10.90
N LEU A 179 7.71 -8.29 10.07
CA LEU A 179 6.25 -8.27 10.10
C LEU A 179 5.76 -9.35 11.06
N TYR A 180 4.95 -8.95 12.03
CA TYR A 180 4.16 -9.85 12.89
C TYR A 180 2.71 -9.81 12.38
N ASN A 181 2.23 -10.92 11.82
CA ASN A 181 0.89 -11.00 11.18
C ASN A 181 0.62 -9.90 10.14
N GLY A 182 1.62 -9.57 9.30
CA GLY A 182 1.46 -8.54 8.26
C GLY A 182 1.53 -7.09 8.76
N MET A 183 1.77 -6.88 10.05
CA MET A 183 1.95 -5.57 10.68
C MET A 183 3.41 -5.40 11.16
N PRO A 184 4.04 -4.22 10.98
CA PRO A 184 5.37 -3.97 11.55
C PRO A 184 5.37 -4.09 13.08
N ALA A 185 6.43 -4.67 13.63
CA ALA A 185 6.57 -4.89 15.08
C ALA A 185 6.30 -3.63 15.92
N HIS A 186 6.78 -2.45 15.50
CA HIS A 186 6.57 -1.19 16.24
C HIS A 186 5.11 -0.73 16.32
N PHE A 187 4.24 -1.23 15.45
CA PHE A 187 2.80 -1.00 15.55
C PHE A 187 2.11 -2.01 16.49
N ALA A 188 2.74 -3.14 16.80
CA ALA A 188 2.24 -4.10 17.78
C ALA A 188 2.66 -3.76 19.22
N ASP A 189 3.62 -2.83 19.41
CA ASP A 189 4.16 -2.48 20.72
C ASP A 189 3.12 -1.85 21.68
N SER A 190 2.10 -1.17 21.15
CA SER A 190 1.08 -0.52 21.97
C SER A 190 -0.30 -0.49 21.31
N PRO A 191 -1.41 -0.49 22.09
CA PRO A 191 -2.76 -0.33 21.54
C PRO A 191 -2.96 0.98 20.75
N LYS A 192 -2.19 2.03 21.09
CA LYS A 192 -2.24 3.32 20.40
C LYS A 192 -1.64 3.20 19.00
N THR A 193 -0.46 2.60 18.88
CA THR A 193 0.22 2.41 17.59
C THR A 193 -0.51 1.39 16.72
N GLU A 194 -1.09 0.35 17.32
CA GLU A 194 -1.95 -0.61 16.61
C GLU A 194 -3.19 0.06 16.02
N LYS A 195 -3.87 0.93 16.80
CA LYS A 195 -4.99 1.74 16.30
C LYS A 195 -4.57 2.61 15.11
N VAL A 196 -3.39 3.23 15.16
CA VAL A 196 -2.86 4.00 14.02
C VAL A 196 -2.67 3.11 12.81
N TYR A 197 -2.05 1.94 12.95
CA TYR A 197 -1.88 1.00 11.84
C TYR A 197 -3.20 0.56 11.22
N LYS A 198 -4.23 0.31 12.04
CA LYS A 198 -5.57 -0.01 11.55
C LYS A 198 -6.16 1.13 10.72
N MET A 199 -5.99 2.38 11.16
CA MET A 199 -6.46 3.54 10.37
C MET A 199 -5.64 3.78 9.09
N LEU A 200 -4.39 3.32 9.04
CA LEU A 200 -3.55 3.38 7.84
C LEU A 200 -3.89 2.31 6.80
N SER A 201 -4.30 1.13 7.27
CA SER A 201 -4.55 -0.07 6.46
C SER A 201 -6.01 -0.26 6.05
N VAL A 202 -6.94 0.49 6.66
CA VAL A 202 -8.38 0.43 6.37
C VAL A 202 -8.91 1.79 5.92
N SER A 203 -9.78 1.78 4.91
CA SER A 203 -10.49 2.96 4.38
C SER A 203 -11.24 3.68 5.50
N GLN A 204 -11.16 5.00 5.52
CA GLN A 204 -11.89 5.80 6.50
C GLN A 204 -13.30 6.13 5.98
N PRO A 205 -14.31 6.25 6.87
CA PRO A 205 -15.65 6.66 6.46
C PRO A 205 -15.62 8.01 5.72
N ALA A 206 -16.45 8.15 4.70
CA ALA A 206 -16.55 9.41 3.97
C ALA A 206 -17.07 10.52 4.92
N PRO A 207 -16.43 11.70 4.94
CA PRO A 207 -16.91 12.80 5.77
C PRO A 207 -18.25 13.34 5.25
N PRO A 208 -18.96 14.14 6.07
CA PRO A 208 -20.24 14.69 5.66
C PRO A 208 -20.09 15.61 4.42
N PRO A 209 -21.11 15.70 3.55
CA PRO A 209 -21.02 16.44 2.29
C PRO A 209 -20.67 17.92 2.49
N GLU A 210 -21.08 18.52 3.61
CA GLU A 210 -20.77 19.90 3.98
C GLU A 210 -19.27 20.10 4.25
N ALA A 211 -18.58 19.07 4.76
CA ALA A 211 -17.14 19.11 4.95
C ALA A 211 -16.41 18.98 3.60
N ILE A 212 -16.85 18.05 2.75
CA ILE A 212 -16.29 17.86 1.40
C ILE A 212 -16.43 19.14 0.56
N ALA A 213 -17.57 19.82 0.65
CA ALA A 213 -17.84 21.06 -0.09
C ALA A 213 -16.95 22.25 0.33
N LYS A 214 -16.33 22.20 1.52
CA LYS A 214 -15.40 23.22 2.01
C LYS A 214 -13.95 22.95 1.61
N LEU A 215 -13.62 21.73 1.21
CA LEU A 215 -12.27 21.38 0.79
C LEU A 215 -11.91 22.10 -0.51
N TYR A 216 -10.63 22.45 -0.64
CA TYR A 216 -10.11 23.07 -1.85
C TYR A 216 -10.35 22.19 -3.08
N ARG A 217 -10.83 22.81 -4.16
CA ARG A 217 -11.00 22.20 -5.48
C ARG A 217 -10.29 23.05 -6.53
N PRO A 218 -9.44 22.46 -7.39
CA PRO A 218 -8.90 23.18 -8.53
C PRO A 218 -10.03 23.54 -9.51
N ALA A 219 -10.19 24.83 -9.81
CA ALA A 219 -11.23 25.29 -10.74
C ALA A 219 -10.73 25.36 -12.19
N SER A 220 -9.41 25.34 -12.40
CA SER A 220 -8.75 25.45 -13.69
C SER A 220 -7.50 24.58 -13.78
N VAL A 221 -7.03 24.34 -15.01
CA VAL A 221 -5.74 23.66 -15.26
C VAL A 221 -4.56 24.42 -14.64
N VAL A 222 -4.64 25.75 -14.59
CA VAL A 222 -3.63 26.60 -13.94
C VAL A 222 -3.59 26.34 -12.43
N ASP A 223 -4.75 26.18 -11.80
CA ASP A 223 -4.81 25.82 -10.36
C ASP A 223 -4.20 24.45 -10.10
N LYS A 224 -4.44 23.46 -10.99
CA LYS A 224 -3.79 22.14 -10.89
C LYS A 224 -2.28 22.26 -11.02
N ALA A 225 -1.79 23.05 -11.98
CA ALA A 225 -0.36 23.30 -12.14
C ALA A 225 0.27 24.00 -10.92
N HIS A 226 -0.45 24.91 -10.26
CA HIS A 226 -0.01 25.55 -9.02
C HIS A 226 0.19 24.54 -7.89
N ILE A 227 -0.70 23.55 -7.76
CA ILE A 227 -0.54 22.46 -6.79
C ILE A 227 0.72 21.65 -7.13
N HIS A 228 0.92 21.25 -8.39
CA HIS A 228 2.11 20.48 -8.78
C HIS A 228 3.42 21.25 -8.60
N SER A 229 3.40 22.59 -8.65
CA SER A 229 4.60 23.39 -8.39
C SER A 229 5.10 23.31 -6.93
N ARG A 230 4.30 22.75 -6.02
CA ARG A 230 4.61 22.63 -4.59
C ARG A 230 5.36 21.35 -4.19
N TRP A 231 5.68 20.48 -5.15
CA TRP A 231 6.49 19.28 -4.87
C TRP A 231 7.87 19.67 -4.37
N LEU A 232 8.36 19.01 -3.32
CA LEU A 232 9.74 19.18 -2.90
C LEU A 232 10.69 18.55 -3.90
N ASP A 233 11.87 19.16 -4.06
CA ASP A 233 12.98 18.60 -4.81
C ASP A 233 13.55 17.41 -4.03
N SER A 234 13.41 16.21 -4.61
CA SER A 234 13.87 14.95 -4.04
C SER A 234 15.38 14.91 -3.79
N SER A 235 16.18 15.68 -4.52
CA SER A 235 17.65 15.67 -4.46
C SER A 235 18.24 16.54 -3.34
N ARG A 236 17.45 17.49 -2.81
CA ARG A 236 17.85 18.43 -1.76
C ARG A 236 17.27 18.02 -0.41
N SER A 237 17.86 18.49 0.68
CA SER A 237 17.32 18.21 2.01
C SER A 237 16.08 19.06 2.33
N LEU A 238 15.35 18.70 3.39
CA LEU A 238 14.20 19.47 3.86
C LEU A 238 14.60 20.91 4.27
N MET A 239 15.67 21.04 5.07
CA MET A 239 16.19 22.36 5.51
C MET A 239 16.60 23.25 4.33
N GLN A 240 17.23 22.68 3.30
CA GLN A 240 17.65 23.43 2.11
C GLN A 240 16.50 24.05 1.32
N GLN A 241 15.29 23.53 1.53
CA GLN A 241 14.07 23.99 0.88
C GLN A 241 13.25 24.90 1.80
N GLY A 242 13.73 25.20 3.01
CA GLY A 242 13.04 26.04 3.99
C GLY A 242 11.94 25.33 4.77
N VAL A 243 11.99 24.00 4.89
CA VAL A 243 11.11 23.24 5.81
C VAL A 243 11.70 23.34 7.22
N GLN A 244 10.88 23.79 8.17
CA GLN A 244 11.23 23.93 9.58
C GLN A 244 10.70 22.77 10.43
N GLU A 245 11.16 22.71 11.68
CA GLU A 245 10.66 21.75 12.65
C GLU A 245 9.14 21.92 12.87
N ASN A 246 8.42 20.80 12.95
CA ASN A 246 6.96 20.75 13.08
C ASN A 246 6.18 21.38 11.91
N ASP A 247 6.82 21.69 10.78
CA ASP A 247 6.10 22.05 9.56
C ASP A 247 5.18 20.93 9.09
N ARG A 248 4.13 21.30 8.35
CA ARG A 248 3.20 20.36 7.73
C ARG A 248 3.60 20.11 6.28
N LEU A 249 3.77 18.84 5.93
CA LEU A 249 3.93 18.36 4.55
C LEU A 249 2.89 17.28 4.26
N TRP A 250 2.58 17.06 2.99
CA TRP A 250 1.72 15.98 2.54
C TRP A 250 2.55 14.87 1.90
N LEU A 251 2.32 13.62 2.31
CA LEU A 251 2.80 12.45 1.57
C LEU A 251 1.77 12.12 0.49
N ARG A 252 2.19 12.06 -0.76
CA ARG A 252 1.31 11.77 -1.90
C ARG A 252 2.04 10.88 -2.90
N PHE A 253 1.29 10.03 -3.58
CA PHE A 253 1.78 9.34 -4.77
C PHE A 253 2.00 10.39 -5.86
N LYS A 254 3.24 10.49 -6.34
CA LYS A 254 3.69 11.49 -7.31
C LYS A 254 3.80 10.90 -8.71
N TYR A 255 4.25 9.66 -8.82
CA TYR A 255 4.47 8.99 -10.10
C TYR A 255 3.42 7.90 -10.29
N TYR A 256 2.58 8.07 -11.31
CA TYR A 256 1.42 7.22 -11.59
C TYR A 256 1.79 5.96 -12.38
N CYS A 257 2.88 5.31 -11.96
CA CYS A 257 3.36 4.07 -12.54
C CYS A 257 3.50 3.05 -11.40
N PHE A 258 2.41 2.34 -11.15
CA PHE A 258 2.29 1.45 -10.00
C PHE A 258 2.65 0.02 -10.40
N HIS A 259 3.74 -0.49 -9.85
CA HIS A 259 4.21 -1.85 -10.13
C HIS A 259 3.97 -2.78 -8.93
N ASP A 260 3.78 -4.07 -9.23
CA ASP A 260 3.72 -5.16 -8.26
C ASP A 260 2.78 -4.88 -7.08
N LEU A 261 1.54 -4.49 -7.36
CA LEU A 261 0.51 -4.35 -6.33
C LEU A 261 0.14 -5.74 -5.80
N GLU A 262 0.66 -6.09 -4.63
CA GLU A 262 0.42 -7.38 -3.98
C GLU A 262 -0.38 -7.16 -2.70
N PRO A 263 -1.70 -7.42 -2.69
CA PRO A 263 -2.56 -7.12 -1.55
C PRO A 263 -2.11 -7.73 -0.22
N LYS A 264 -1.44 -8.90 -0.26
CA LYS A 264 -0.90 -9.57 0.92
C LYS A 264 0.14 -8.72 1.68
N TYR A 265 0.89 -7.89 0.96
CA TYR A 265 1.99 -7.09 1.53
C TYR A 265 1.72 -5.59 1.48
N ASP A 266 0.75 -5.14 0.68
CA ASP A 266 0.47 -3.74 0.40
C ASP A 266 -0.78 -3.19 1.09
N ALA A 267 -1.20 -3.74 2.23
CA ALA A 267 -2.42 -3.26 2.90
C ALA A 267 -2.44 -1.74 3.10
N VAL A 268 -1.35 -1.14 3.59
CA VAL A 268 -1.25 0.33 3.75
C VAL A 268 -1.10 1.02 2.39
N ARG A 269 -0.19 0.57 1.53
CA ARG A 269 0.05 1.17 0.20
C ARG A 269 -1.22 1.22 -0.65
N LEU A 270 -1.96 0.10 -0.72
CA LEU A 270 -3.20 -0.04 -1.48
C LEU A 270 -4.28 0.89 -0.94
N THR A 271 -4.46 0.92 0.38
CA THR A 271 -5.45 1.80 1.03
C THR A 271 -5.13 3.27 0.82
N GLN A 272 -3.87 3.69 1.02
CA GLN A 272 -3.48 5.09 0.81
C GLN A 272 -3.60 5.51 -0.67
N MET A 273 -3.31 4.61 -1.61
CA MET A 273 -3.47 4.87 -3.04
C MET A 273 -4.95 4.99 -3.42
N TYR A 274 -5.79 4.09 -2.91
CA TYR A 274 -7.25 4.19 -3.06
C TYR A 274 -7.79 5.51 -2.49
N GLU A 275 -7.34 5.90 -1.30
CA GLU A 275 -7.76 7.16 -0.68
C GLU A 275 -7.33 8.38 -1.51
N GLN A 276 -6.12 8.37 -2.08
CA GLN A 276 -5.69 9.42 -3.01
C GLN A 276 -6.58 9.48 -4.26
N ALA A 277 -6.88 8.33 -4.86
CA ALA A 277 -7.75 8.24 -6.04
C ALA A 277 -9.19 8.69 -5.72
N ARG A 278 -9.71 8.27 -4.57
CA ARG A 278 -11.03 8.65 -4.05
C ARG A 278 -11.14 10.16 -3.92
N TRP A 279 -10.17 10.80 -3.29
CA TRP A 279 -10.16 12.26 -3.15
C TRP A 279 -9.97 12.99 -4.49
N ALA A 280 -9.17 12.45 -5.41
CA ALA A 280 -9.03 13.02 -6.74
C ALA A 280 -10.38 13.04 -7.50
N VAL A 281 -11.18 11.98 -7.38
CA VAL A 281 -12.51 11.90 -7.99
C VAL A 281 -13.52 12.80 -7.26
N LEU A 282 -13.58 12.75 -5.93
CA LEU A 282 -14.55 13.53 -5.15
C LEU A 282 -14.30 15.04 -5.23
N LEU A 283 -13.03 15.46 -5.30
CA LEU A 283 -12.65 16.86 -5.41
C LEU A 283 -12.54 17.34 -6.86
N GLU A 284 -12.90 16.50 -7.84
CA GLU A 284 -12.86 16.85 -9.28
C GLU A 284 -11.46 17.28 -9.75
N ASP A 285 -10.42 16.70 -9.13
CA ASP A 285 -9.04 16.82 -9.61
C ASP A 285 -8.82 15.98 -10.86
N ILE A 286 -9.53 14.86 -10.97
CA ILE A 286 -9.69 14.08 -12.19
C ILE A 286 -11.17 14.03 -12.58
N ASP A 287 -11.45 14.33 -13.84
CA ASP A 287 -12.81 14.27 -14.37
C ASP A 287 -13.20 12.83 -14.73
N CYS A 288 -14.47 12.49 -14.51
CA CYS A 288 -15.08 11.25 -14.98
C CYS A 288 -16.52 11.48 -15.44
N THR A 289 -17.01 10.53 -16.22
CA THR A 289 -18.39 10.50 -16.71
C THR A 289 -19.40 10.26 -15.57
N GLU A 290 -20.68 10.43 -15.86
CA GLU A 290 -21.74 10.18 -14.88
C GLU A 290 -21.79 8.71 -14.47
N GLU A 291 -21.67 7.79 -15.43
CA GLU A 291 -21.69 6.34 -15.18
C GLU A 291 -20.49 5.90 -14.33
N GLU A 292 -19.29 6.41 -14.63
CA GLU A 292 -18.08 6.14 -13.84
C GLU A 292 -18.21 6.69 -12.41
N MET A 293 -18.77 7.91 -12.24
CA MET A 293 -19.00 8.47 -10.90
C MET A 293 -19.97 7.61 -10.08
N LEU A 294 -21.05 7.10 -10.68
CA LEU A 294 -21.98 6.20 -10.00
C LEU A 294 -21.31 4.89 -9.60
N LEU A 295 -20.45 4.34 -10.46
CA LEU A 295 -19.67 3.15 -10.17
C LEU A 295 -18.63 3.39 -9.06
N PHE A 296 -17.95 4.54 -9.06
CA PHE A 296 -17.07 4.95 -7.96
C PHE A 296 -17.83 5.11 -6.65
N GLY A 297 -19.04 5.68 -6.68
CA GLY A 297 -19.90 5.78 -5.50
C GLY A 297 -20.32 4.41 -4.96
N ALA A 298 -20.65 3.47 -5.84
CA ALA A 298 -21.01 2.10 -5.48
C ALA A 298 -19.82 1.32 -4.86
N LEU A 299 -18.63 1.45 -5.45
CA LEU A 299 -17.41 0.86 -4.90
C LEU A 299 -17.05 1.45 -3.53
N GLN A 300 -17.12 2.77 -3.36
CA GLN A 300 -16.90 3.42 -2.07
C GLN A 300 -17.89 2.92 -1.01
N TYR A 301 -19.17 2.80 -1.35
CA TYR A 301 -20.18 2.24 -0.45
C TYR A 301 -19.82 0.81 -0.03
N HIS A 302 -19.47 -0.05 -1.00
CA HIS A 302 -19.09 -1.44 -0.74
C HIS A 302 -17.84 -1.56 0.13
N ILE A 303 -16.78 -0.80 -0.18
CA ILE A 303 -15.53 -0.75 0.58
C ILE A 303 -15.80 -0.31 2.03
N ASN A 304 -16.60 0.74 2.23
CA ASN A 304 -16.95 1.22 3.56
C ASN A 304 -17.76 0.20 4.35
N LYS A 305 -18.72 -0.47 3.69
CA LYS A 305 -19.52 -1.53 4.30
C LYS A 305 -18.63 -2.68 4.79
N LEU A 306 -17.75 -3.19 3.93
CA LEU A 306 -16.83 -4.28 4.26
C LEU A 306 -15.83 -3.90 5.36
N SER A 307 -15.31 -2.67 5.31
CA SER A 307 -14.36 -2.13 6.30
C SER A 307 -14.95 -2.05 7.72
N LEU A 308 -16.28 -1.91 7.83
CA LEU A 308 -17.00 -1.88 9.11
C LEU A 308 -17.48 -3.27 9.56
N SER A 309 -17.80 -4.16 8.62
CA SER A 309 -18.42 -5.47 8.90
C SER A 309 -17.43 -6.60 9.13
N GLU A 310 -16.17 -6.50 8.71
CA GLU A 310 -15.16 -7.51 9.00
C GLU A 310 -14.59 -7.32 10.42
N PRO A 311 -14.95 -8.16 11.42
CA PRO A 311 -14.04 -8.42 12.52
C PRO A 311 -12.83 -9.09 11.89
N GLN A 312 -11.75 -8.33 11.71
CA GLN A 312 -10.51 -8.82 11.10
C GLN A 312 -10.06 -10.08 11.85
N THR A 313 -10.30 -11.26 11.26
CA THR A 313 -9.56 -12.47 11.55
C THR A 313 -8.14 -12.23 11.04
N MET A 314 -7.35 -11.55 11.88
CA MET A 314 -5.88 -11.62 11.84
C MET A 314 -5.49 -13.04 12.27
N THR A 315 -5.80 -14.03 11.44
CA THR A 315 -5.46 -15.44 11.65
C THR A 315 -4.93 -16.03 10.36
N SER A 316 -3.61 -15.93 10.21
CA SER A 316 -2.79 -17.09 9.85
C SER A 316 -1.55 -16.98 10.72
N SER A 317 -1.44 -17.84 11.73
CA SER A 317 -0.20 -17.95 12.49
C SER A 317 0.85 -18.53 11.53
N PRO A 318 2.02 -17.91 11.38
CA PRO A 318 3.10 -18.48 10.56
C PRO A 318 3.57 -19.85 11.08
N ALA A 319 3.27 -20.18 12.34
CA ALA A 319 3.54 -21.48 12.93
C ALA A 319 2.67 -22.63 12.36
N MET A 320 1.51 -22.35 11.76
CA MET A 320 0.72 -23.40 11.10
C MET A 320 1.20 -23.67 9.66
N ASP A 321 1.59 -22.64 8.92
CA ASP A 321 2.08 -22.79 7.54
C ASP A 321 3.43 -23.54 7.46
N ASP A 322 4.30 -23.35 8.47
CA ASP A 322 5.56 -24.11 8.60
C ASP A 322 5.32 -25.57 9.05
N LEU A 323 4.24 -25.83 9.81
CA LEU A 323 3.88 -27.18 10.24
C LEU A 323 3.30 -28.01 9.09
N ASP A 324 2.45 -27.41 8.26
CA ASP A 324 1.90 -28.06 7.05
C ASP A 324 3.00 -28.30 6.00
N SER A 325 3.95 -27.37 5.87
CA SER A 325 5.13 -27.55 5.02
C SER A 325 6.08 -28.64 5.54
N ALA A 326 6.21 -28.78 6.87
CA ALA A 326 7.02 -29.83 7.49
C ALA A 326 6.35 -31.22 7.44
N LEU A 327 5.01 -31.28 7.54
CA LEU A 327 4.22 -32.51 7.36
C LEU A 327 4.31 -33.02 5.91
N GLN A 328 4.33 -32.11 4.94
CA GLN A 328 4.50 -32.46 3.52
C GLN A 328 5.89 -33.01 3.18
N CYS A 329 6.91 -32.71 3.98
CA CYS A 329 8.27 -33.25 3.81
C CYS A 329 8.47 -34.65 4.39
N LEU A 330 7.53 -35.18 5.20
CA LEU A 330 7.67 -36.46 5.90
C LEU A 330 6.79 -37.61 5.37
N GLU A 331 5.89 -37.36 4.42
CA GLU A 331 5.14 -38.45 3.75
C GLU A 331 5.98 -39.09 2.63
N VAL A 332 6.93 -39.95 3.02
CA VAL A 332 7.54 -40.94 2.11
C VAL A 332 6.58 -42.12 1.93
N LYS A 333 6.28 -42.38 0.65
CA LYS A 333 5.38 -43.40 0.10
C LYS A 333 5.52 -44.81 0.69
N LEU A 334 4.37 -45.46 0.84
CA LEU A 334 4.21 -46.91 0.61
C LEU A 334 3.06 -47.10 -0.38
N ASP A 335 3.40 -47.61 -1.57
CA ASP A 335 2.47 -47.99 -2.63
C ASP A 335 1.63 -49.21 -2.22
N GLY A 336 0.37 -49.22 -2.66
CA GLY A 336 -0.52 -50.37 -2.63
C GLY A 336 -1.62 -50.18 -3.68
N ALA A 337 -1.55 -50.98 -4.75
CA ALA A 337 -2.45 -50.96 -5.88
C ALA A 337 -3.85 -51.48 -5.55
N ASP A 338 -4.87 -50.91 -6.20
CA ASP A 338 -5.93 -51.66 -6.92
C ASP A 338 -6.71 -50.70 -7.83
N THR A 339 -6.61 -50.91 -9.14
CA THR A 339 -7.31 -50.15 -10.18
C THR A 339 -8.75 -50.63 -10.30
N CYS A 340 -9.69 -49.92 -9.68
CA CYS A 340 -11.09 -49.89 -10.10
C CYS A 340 -11.32 -48.67 -11.00
N GLU A 341 -11.69 -48.85 -12.26
CA GLU A 341 -12.01 -47.74 -13.18
C GLU A 341 -13.35 -47.09 -12.79
N ALA A 342 -13.32 -46.19 -11.82
CA ALA A 342 -14.41 -45.26 -11.60
C ALA A 342 -14.33 -44.13 -12.65
N VAL A 343 -15.36 -44.01 -13.49
CA VAL A 343 -15.48 -42.95 -14.50
C VAL A 343 -16.70 -42.10 -14.17
N ILE A 344 -16.51 -40.77 -14.12
CA ILE A 344 -17.62 -39.81 -13.96
C ILE A 344 -17.91 -39.20 -15.33
N THR A 345 -19.15 -39.34 -15.80
CA THR A 345 -19.60 -38.79 -17.09
C THR A 345 -20.75 -37.82 -16.89
N VAL A 346 -20.62 -36.56 -17.31
CA VAL A 346 -21.72 -35.60 -17.18
C VAL A 346 -21.73 -34.56 -18.30
N TYR A 347 -22.92 -34.03 -18.58
CA TYR A 347 -23.18 -32.93 -19.50
C TYR A 347 -23.05 -31.60 -18.75
N PHE A 348 -22.17 -30.68 -19.15
CA PHE A 348 -22.12 -29.35 -18.54
C PHE A 348 -21.34 -28.29 -19.37
N CYS A 349 -21.28 -27.04 -18.89
CA CYS A 349 -20.82 -25.89 -19.65
C CYS A 349 -19.34 -25.50 -19.42
N LEU A 350 -18.59 -25.23 -20.51
CA LEU A 350 -17.19 -24.79 -20.54
C LEU A 350 -17.04 -23.36 -21.04
N ARG A 351 -16.09 -22.60 -20.48
CA ARG A 351 -15.66 -21.31 -21.04
C ARG A 351 -14.12 -21.24 -21.20
N PRO A 352 -13.57 -21.43 -22.41
CA PRO A 352 -12.14 -21.30 -22.66
C PRO A 352 -11.69 -19.83 -22.86
N LYS A 353 -10.56 -19.44 -22.25
CA LYS A 353 -9.92 -18.14 -22.47
C LYS A 353 -9.01 -18.21 -23.70
N ARG A 354 -9.48 -17.74 -24.86
CA ARG A 354 -8.65 -17.16 -25.94
C ARG A 354 -9.56 -16.34 -26.88
N LEU A 355 -9.47 -15.01 -26.73
CA LEU A 355 -9.77 -13.96 -27.71
C LEU A 355 -11.20 -13.71 -28.25
N THR A 356 -12.28 -14.32 -27.76
CA THR A 356 -13.64 -13.84 -28.11
C THR A 356 -14.64 -13.94 -26.96
N LEU A 357 -15.57 -12.97 -26.89
CA LEU A 357 -16.78 -12.93 -26.05
C LEU A 357 -17.74 -14.09 -26.37
N LYS A 358 -17.31 -15.35 -26.29
CA LYS A 358 -18.22 -16.49 -26.39
C LYS A 358 -18.61 -16.94 -24.98
N GLY A 359 -19.92 -17.02 -24.76
CA GLY A 359 -20.52 -17.52 -23.52
C GLY A 359 -20.22 -19.00 -23.28
N TYR A 360 -20.77 -19.54 -22.20
CA TYR A 360 -20.68 -20.95 -21.87
C TYR A 360 -21.16 -21.84 -23.02
N LYS A 361 -20.38 -22.87 -23.36
CA LYS A 361 -20.74 -23.89 -24.35
C LYS A 361 -20.91 -25.24 -23.68
N GLN A 362 -21.98 -25.93 -24.03
CA GLN A 362 -22.33 -27.23 -23.47
C GLN A 362 -21.51 -28.34 -24.15
N TYR A 363 -20.90 -29.22 -23.36
CA TYR A 363 -20.13 -30.37 -23.82
C TYR A 363 -20.38 -31.59 -22.94
N TRP A 364 -20.06 -32.78 -23.45
CA TRP A 364 -20.07 -34.02 -22.69
C TRP A 364 -18.68 -34.30 -22.11
N PHE A 365 -18.57 -34.40 -20.79
CA PHE A 365 -17.29 -34.60 -20.10
C PHE A 365 -17.15 -36.02 -19.57
N LYS A 366 -15.94 -36.55 -19.64
CA LYS A 366 -15.49 -37.79 -19.00
C LYS A 366 -14.29 -37.50 -18.12
N PHE A 367 -14.34 -37.95 -16.88
CA PHE A 367 -13.20 -37.93 -15.98
C PHE A 367 -12.60 -39.33 -15.89
N LYS A 368 -11.32 -39.47 -16.24
CA LYS A 368 -10.56 -40.73 -16.15
C LYS A 368 -9.11 -40.44 -15.83
N ASP A 369 -8.50 -41.22 -14.93
CA ASP A 369 -7.06 -41.20 -14.62
C ASP A 369 -6.46 -39.79 -14.40
N ALA A 370 -7.07 -39.04 -13.48
CA ALA A 370 -6.70 -37.66 -13.14
C ALA A 370 -6.74 -36.67 -14.33
N SER A 371 -7.49 -37.00 -15.38
CA SER A 371 -7.67 -36.18 -16.57
C SER A 371 -9.15 -35.97 -16.88
N ILE A 372 -9.45 -34.81 -17.48
CA ILE A 372 -10.76 -34.47 -18.02
C ILE A 372 -10.70 -34.48 -19.55
N SER A 373 -11.57 -35.28 -20.16
CA SER A 373 -11.77 -35.32 -21.60
C SER A 373 -13.17 -34.84 -21.94
N TYR A 374 -13.34 -34.08 -23.02
CA TYR A 374 -14.68 -33.62 -23.44
C TYR A 374 -14.97 -33.78 -24.93
N TYR A 375 -16.26 -33.93 -25.23
CA TYR A 375 -16.84 -34.33 -26.51
C TYR A 375 -18.04 -33.44 -26.86
N LYS A 376 -18.45 -33.39 -28.13
CA LYS A 376 -19.61 -32.59 -28.53
C LYS A 376 -20.92 -33.19 -28.03
N SER A 377 -21.01 -34.51 -27.99
CA SER A 377 -22.19 -35.23 -27.51
C SER A 377 -21.81 -36.55 -26.84
N ARG A 378 -22.81 -37.24 -26.28
CA ARG A 378 -22.63 -38.53 -25.60
C ARG A 378 -22.25 -39.63 -26.59
N GLU A 379 -22.80 -39.59 -27.79
CA GLU A 379 -22.62 -40.58 -28.87
C GLU A 379 -21.18 -40.54 -29.39
N GLU A 380 -20.58 -39.34 -29.49
CA GLU A 380 -19.18 -39.14 -29.89
C GLU A 380 -18.18 -39.50 -28.78
N SER A 381 -18.65 -39.80 -27.57
CA SER A 381 -17.76 -40.05 -26.42
C SER A 381 -16.98 -41.37 -26.50
N LEU A 382 -17.31 -42.23 -27.47
CA LEU A 382 -16.59 -43.47 -27.78
C LEU A 382 -15.40 -43.22 -28.74
N GLY A 383 -15.32 -42.05 -29.36
CA GLY A 383 -14.23 -41.64 -30.25
C GLY A 383 -13.13 -40.82 -29.55
N GLU A 384 -12.35 -40.08 -30.34
CA GLU A 384 -11.30 -39.19 -29.82
C GLU A 384 -11.90 -37.94 -29.13
N PRO A 385 -11.39 -37.54 -27.95
CA PRO A 385 -11.86 -36.33 -27.28
C PRO A 385 -11.45 -35.07 -28.04
N ILE A 386 -12.29 -34.03 -27.97
CA ILE A 386 -11.95 -32.70 -28.52
C ILE A 386 -10.67 -32.18 -27.88
N GLN A 387 -10.55 -32.40 -26.58
CA GLN A 387 -9.34 -32.12 -25.82
C GLN A 387 -9.34 -32.98 -24.55
N GLN A 388 -8.14 -33.41 -24.17
CA GLN A 388 -7.86 -34.05 -22.89
C GLN A 388 -6.98 -33.13 -22.06
N ILE A 389 -7.38 -32.91 -20.81
CA ILE A 389 -6.75 -31.99 -19.87
C ILE A 389 -6.25 -32.81 -18.68
N ASN A 390 -4.94 -32.87 -18.49
CA ASN A 390 -4.35 -33.48 -17.29
C ASN A 390 -4.46 -32.49 -16.13
N LEU A 391 -5.01 -32.94 -15.00
CA LEU A 391 -5.24 -32.09 -13.84
C LEU A 391 -4.13 -32.22 -12.78
N LYS A 392 -3.10 -33.05 -12.98
CA LYS A 392 -2.00 -33.15 -12.02
C LYS A 392 -1.32 -31.79 -11.81
N GLY A 393 -1.26 -31.35 -10.55
CA GLY A 393 -0.72 -30.04 -10.18
C GLY A 393 -1.64 -28.85 -10.51
N CYS A 394 -2.89 -29.07 -10.90
CA CYS A 394 -3.85 -27.98 -11.11
C CYS A 394 -4.39 -27.43 -9.79
N GLU A 395 -4.83 -26.18 -9.78
CA GLU A 395 -5.60 -25.63 -8.65
C GLU A 395 -7.10 -25.66 -8.98
N ALA A 396 -7.90 -26.27 -8.10
CA ALA A 396 -9.35 -26.35 -8.25
C ALA A 396 -10.05 -25.47 -7.20
N ALA A 397 -10.59 -24.33 -7.64
CA ALA A 397 -11.25 -23.35 -6.79
C ALA A 397 -12.78 -23.36 -6.96
N PRO A 398 -13.56 -23.27 -5.86
CA PRO A 398 -15.01 -23.17 -5.91
C PRO A 398 -15.48 -21.78 -6.40
N ASP A 399 -16.51 -21.75 -7.24
CA ASP A 399 -17.28 -20.55 -7.60
C ASP A 399 -18.78 -20.89 -7.52
N VAL A 400 -19.28 -21.00 -6.29
CA VAL A 400 -20.63 -21.49 -6.00
C VAL A 400 -21.50 -20.39 -5.39
N ASN A 401 -22.73 -20.28 -5.87
CA ASN A 401 -23.82 -19.55 -5.23
C ASN A 401 -25.06 -20.46 -5.21
N ILE A 402 -25.40 -20.97 -4.03
CA ILE A 402 -26.49 -21.94 -3.85
C ILE A 402 -27.84 -21.30 -4.16
N VAL A 403 -28.07 -20.07 -3.67
CA VAL A 403 -29.32 -19.32 -3.89
C VAL A 403 -29.53 -19.01 -5.38
N GLY A 404 -28.45 -18.67 -6.08
CA GLY A 404 -28.45 -18.39 -7.52
C GLY A 404 -28.31 -19.62 -8.42
N GLN A 405 -28.36 -20.84 -7.87
CA GLN A 405 -28.10 -22.11 -8.59
C GLN A 405 -26.86 -22.07 -9.49
N LYS A 406 -25.79 -21.42 -9.01
CA LYS A 406 -24.51 -21.34 -9.70
C LYS A 406 -23.56 -22.33 -9.07
N PHE A 407 -23.16 -23.35 -9.80
CA PHE A 407 -22.22 -24.37 -9.34
C PHE A 407 -21.01 -24.43 -10.27
N CYS A 408 -20.06 -23.51 -10.13
CA CYS A 408 -18.89 -23.45 -11.01
C CYS A 408 -17.61 -23.94 -10.29
N ILE A 409 -16.71 -24.56 -11.06
CA ILE A 409 -15.36 -24.96 -10.66
C ILE A 409 -14.39 -24.22 -11.58
N LYS A 410 -13.48 -23.45 -10.99
CA LYS A 410 -12.37 -22.81 -11.71
C LYS A 410 -11.14 -23.71 -11.59
N LEU A 411 -10.60 -24.14 -12.73
CA LEU A 411 -9.39 -24.94 -12.83
C LEU A 411 -8.24 -24.09 -13.38
N LEU A 412 -7.13 -24.06 -12.66
CA LEU A 412 -5.87 -23.44 -13.10
C LEU A 412 -4.88 -24.56 -13.41
N ILE A 413 -4.69 -24.86 -14.71
CA ILE A 413 -3.87 -25.98 -15.16
C ILE A 413 -2.49 -25.45 -15.61
N PRO A 414 -1.38 -25.93 -15.01
CA PRO A 414 -0.04 -25.57 -15.45
C PRO A 414 0.22 -26.01 -16.89
N ALA A 415 0.65 -25.09 -17.75
CA ALA A 415 1.08 -25.38 -19.12
C ALA A 415 2.43 -24.68 -19.42
N PRO A 416 3.19 -25.14 -20.44
CA PRO A 416 4.51 -24.57 -20.78
C PRO A 416 4.47 -23.07 -21.13
N GLU A 417 3.32 -22.58 -21.62
CA GLU A 417 3.09 -21.18 -22.00
C GLU A 417 2.50 -20.32 -20.86
N GLY A 418 2.31 -20.88 -19.65
CA GLY A 418 1.65 -20.24 -18.51
C GLY A 418 0.48 -21.06 -17.93
N MET A 419 -0.29 -20.49 -17.01
CA MET A 419 -1.46 -21.17 -16.42
C MET A 419 -2.67 -21.08 -17.38
N ASN A 420 -3.23 -22.23 -17.76
CA ASN A 420 -4.48 -22.30 -18.52
C ASN A 420 -5.67 -22.28 -17.56
N GLU A 421 -6.57 -21.31 -17.74
CA GLU A 421 -7.80 -21.22 -16.94
C GLU A 421 -8.99 -21.87 -17.64
N VAL A 422 -9.68 -22.77 -16.94
CA VAL A 422 -10.86 -23.49 -17.43
C VAL A 422 -11.99 -23.40 -16.41
N TYR A 423 -13.20 -23.09 -16.87
CA TYR A 423 -14.39 -23.03 -16.01
C TYR A 423 -15.34 -24.16 -16.34
N LEU A 424 -15.67 -24.98 -15.35
CA LEU A 424 -16.69 -26.02 -15.42
C LEU A 424 -17.94 -25.53 -14.68
N ARG A 425 -19.13 -25.58 -15.28
CA ARG A 425 -20.39 -25.19 -14.60
C ARG A 425 -21.36 -26.36 -14.49
N CYS A 426 -21.50 -26.94 -13.31
CA CYS A 426 -22.43 -28.02 -13.00
C CYS A 426 -23.90 -27.54 -12.92
N GLU A 427 -24.84 -28.48 -13.08
CA GLU A 427 -26.29 -28.21 -13.06
C GLU A 427 -26.85 -28.23 -11.63
N ASN A 428 -26.35 -29.13 -10.77
CA ASN A 428 -26.85 -29.31 -9.42
C ASN A 428 -25.73 -29.59 -8.40
N GLU A 429 -26.10 -29.52 -7.13
CA GLU A 429 -25.20 -29.71 -5.98
C GLU A 429 -24.54 -31.10 -5.97
N GLU A 430 -25.29 -32.14 -6.32
CA GLU A 430 -24.80 -33.52 -6.36
C GLU A 430 -23.70 -33.67 -7.41
N GLN A 431 -23.91 -33.14 -8.62
CA GLN A 431 -22.93 -33.14 -9.69
C GLN A 431 -21.69 -32.32 -9.28
N TYR A 432 -21.90 -31.13 -8.75
CA TYR A 432 -20.82 -30.25 -8.31
C TYR A 432 -19.93 -30.91 -7.26
N SER A 433 -20.53 -31.52 -6.23
CA SER A 433 -19.78 -32.16 -5.15
C SER A 433 -18.85 -33.28 -5.66
N ARG A 434 -19.36 -34.12 -6.57
CA ARG A 434 -18.56 -35.18 -7.22
C ARG A 434 -17.43 -34.62 -8.09
N TRP A 435 -17.71 -33.62 -8.93
CA TRP A 435 -16.71 -33.06 -9.83
C TRP A 435 -15.64 -32.24 -9.12
N MET A 436 -16.01 -31.49 -8.08
CA MET A 436 -15.05 -30.75 -7.26
C MET A 436 -14.13 -31.71 -6.51
N ALA A 437 -14.68 -32.76 -5.88
CA ALA A 437 -13.88 -33.80 -5.22
C ALA A 437 -12.91 -34.47 -6.22
N ALA A 438 -13.40 -34.83 -7.41
CA ALA A 438 -12.59 -35.42 -8.45
C ALA A 438 -11.42 -34.51 -8.87
N CYS A 439 -11.67 -33.22 -9.10
CA CYS A 439 -10.63 -32.26 -9.48
C CYS A 439 -9.60 -32.04 -8.36
N ARG A 440 -10.03 -31.98 -7.09
CA ARG A 440 -9.15 -31.84 -5.92
C ARG A 440 -8.28 -33.06 -5.66
N LEU A 441 -8.78 -34.25 -5.97
CA LEU A 441 -7.97 -35.47 -5.88
C LEU A 441 -6.99 -35.58 -7.03
N ALA A 442 -7.44 -35.27 -8.25
CA ALA A 442 -6.57 -35.32 -9.42
C ALA A 442 -5.45 -34.28 -9.40
N SER A 443 -5.65 -33.10 -8.79
CA SER A 443 -4.56 -32.15 -8.56
C SER A 443 -3.42 -32.74 -7.73
N LYS A 444 -3.76 -33.60 -6.76
CA LYS A 444 -2.82 -34.36 -5.93
C LYS A 444 -2.36 -35.67 -6.57
N GLY A 445 -2.72 -35.91 -7.84
CA GLY A 445 -2.37 -37.12 -8.58
C GLY A 445 -3.14 -38.38 -8.17
N LYS A 446 -4.20 -38.24 -7.37
CA LYS A 446 -5.06 -39.34 -6.92
C LYS A 446 -6.21 -39.59 -7.90
N SER A 447 -6.64 -40.83 -8.03
CA SER A 447 -7.74 -41.22 -8.92
C SER A 447 -9.08 -41.28 -8.18
N LEU A 448 -10.16 -41.52 -8.92
CA LEU A 448 -11.50 -41.74 -8.36
C LEU A 448 -11.61 -43.07 -7.57
N ALA A 449 -10.63 -43.96 -7.70
CA ALA A 449 -10.55 -45.21 -6.95
C ALA A 449 -9.96 -45.02 -5.54
N ASP A 450 -9.44 -43.83 -5.22
CA ASP A 450 -8.91 -43.52 -3.91
C ASP A 450 -10.03 -43.59 -2.85
N SER A 451 -9.76 -44.24 -1.72
CA SER A 451 -10.72 -44.42 -0.64
C SER A 451 -11.24 -43.09 -0.06
N SER A 452 -10.48 -41.99 -0.23
CA SER A 452 -10.87 -40.65 0.19
C SER A 452 -11.87 -39.95 -0.75
N PHE A 453 -12.17 -40.51 -1.93
CA PHE A 453 -13.11 -39.86 -2.85
C PHE A 453 -14.51 -39.71 -2.26
N GLN A 454 -15.06 -40.75 -1.63
CA GLN A 454 -16.39 -40.68 -1.05
C GLN A 454 -16.45 -39.75 0.17
N SER A 455 -15.38 -39.72 0.99
CA SER A 455 -15.32 -38.81 2.15
C SER A 455 -15.16 -37.34 1.72
N GLU A 456 -14.41 -37.06 0.66
CA GLU A 456 -14.29 -35.71 0.09
C GLU A 456 -15.63 -35.24 -0.51
N VAL A 457 -16.35 -36.11 -1.25
CA VAL A 457 -17.69 -35.80 -1.75
C VAL A 457 -18.64 -35.49 -0.59
N GLN A 458 -18.62 -36.29 0.47
CA GLN A 458 -19.47 -36.08 1.64
C GLN A 458 -19.09 -34.79 2.39
N SER A 459 -17.80 -34.48 2.52
CA SER A 459 -17.29 -33.24 3.11
C SER A 459 -17.82 -32.02 2.35
N ILE A 460 -17.74 -32.04 1.01
CA ILE A 460 -18.24 -30.95 0.17
C ILE A 460 -19.76 -30.81 0.28
N ARG A 461 -20.52 -31.91 0.31
CA ARG A 461 -21.98 -31.88 0.51
C ARG A 461 -22.35 -31.32 1.88
N SER A 462 -21.67 -31.75 2.93
CA SER A 462 -21.88 -31.21 4.28
C SER A 462 -21.59 -29.71 4.33
N PHE A 463 -20.55 -29.23 3.65
CA PHE A 463 -20.22 -27.81 3.54
C PHE A 463 -21.31 -27.02 2.78
N LEU A 464 -21.83 -27.56 1.68
CA LEU A 464 -22.93 -26.93 0.93
C LEU A 464 -24.24 -26.92 1.72
N ALA A 465 -24.54 -27.99 2.44
CA ALA A 465 -25.68 -28.07 3.34
C ALA A 465 -25.57 -27.09 4.52
N MET A 466 -24.38 -26.91 5.10
CA MET A 466 -24.13 -25.89 6.14
C MET A 466 -24.38 -24.46 5.63
N GLN A 467 -24.07 -24.20 4.36
CA GLN A 467 -24.40 -22.92 3.71
C GLN A 467 -25.91 -22.77 3.44
N GLN A 468 -26.67 -23.86 3.34
CA GLN A 468 -28.15 -23.84 3.24
C GLN A 468 -28.83 -23.70 4.61
N THR A 469 -28.31 -24.34 5.66
CA THR A 469 -28.88 -24.34 7.02
C THR A 469 -28.50 -23.12 7.84
N ASN A 470 -27.72 -22.19 7.27
CA ASN A 470 -27.58 -20.83 7.77
C ASN A 470 -28.46 -19.85 6.96
N PRO A 471 -29.80 -19.85 7.09
CA PRO A 471 -30.62 -18.80 6.52
C PRO A 471 -30.59 -17.51 7.37
N ASN A 472 -29.55 -17.26 8.18
CA ASN A 472 -29.36 -16.01 8.90
C ASN A 472 -27.92 -15.50 8.76
N THR A 473 -27.70 -14.79 7.67
CA THR A 473 -26.90 -13.53 7.61
C THR A 473 -27.19 -12.74 6.33
N HIS A 474 -28.04 -13.25 5.43
CA HIS A 474 -28.90 -12.38 4.65
C HIS A 474 -30.10 -11.93 5.49
N ASN A 475 -29.82 -11.11 6.50
CA ASN A 475 -30.77 -10.04 6.73
C ASN A 475 -30.72 -9.17 5.47
N THR A 476 -31.74 -9.31 4.61
CA THR A 476 -32.43 -8.11 4.16
C THR A 476 -32.90 -7.37 5.40
N HIS A 477 -31.96 -6.76 6.11
CA HIS A 477 -32.27 -5.53 6.79
C HIS A 477 -32.62 -4.59 5.64
N THR A 478 -33.93 -4.44 5.42
CA THR A 478 -34.46 -3.10 5.49
C THR A 478 -33.96 -2.53 6.81
N ASP A 479 -32.72 -2.03 6.81
CA ASP A 479 -32.22 -1.16 7.84
C ASP A 479 -33.06 0.09 7.68
N ASP A 480 -34.19 0.11 8.36
CA ASP A 480 -34.83 1.34 8.74
C ASP A 480 -33.77 2.14 9.51
N SER A 481 -33.23 3.15 8.82
CA SER A 481 -32.51 4.30 9.36
C SER A 481 -31.02 4.20 9.70
N THR A 482 -30.18 3.66 8.81
CA THR A 482 -28.95 4.41 8.47
C THR A 482 -29.11 4.93 7.05
N SER A 483 -29.60 6.16 6.93
CA SER A 483 -29.71 6.84 5.63
C SER A 483 -28.36 6.79 4.94
N ILE A 484 -28.22 5.97 3.88
CA ILE A 484 -27.00 5.92 3.07
C ILE A 484 -26.72 7.35 2.64
N ASN A 485 -25.62 7.93 3.13
CA ASN A 485 -25.24 9.29 2.78
C ASN A 485 -24.61 9.30 1.38
N THR A 486 -25.47 9.12 0.37
CA THR A 486 -25.06 9.00 -1.03
C THR A 486 -24.40 10.26 -1.57
N HIS A 487 -24.69 11.40 -0.96
CA HIS A 487 -24.05 12.68 -1.28
C HIS A 487 -22.58 12.75 -0.86
N SER A 488 -22.15 11.95 0.12
CA SER A 488 -20.74 11.84 0.50
C SER A 488 -19.93 10.92 -0.43
N LEU A 489 -20.60 10.15 -1.29
CA LEU A 489 -19.96 9.17 -2.18
C LEU A 489 -19.70 9.71 -3.59
N VAL A 490 -20.20 10.89 -3.92
CA VAL A 490 -20.06 11.52 -5.24
C VAL A 490 -19.52 12.94 -5.12
N SER A 491 -18.95 13.45 -6.20
CA SER A 491 -18.42 14.82 -6.19
C SER A 491 -19.53 15.86 -6.00
N PRO A 492 -19.20 17.07 -5.50
CA PRO A 492 -20.22 18.09 -5.28
C PRO A 492 -20.96 18.58 -6.51
N ARG A 493 -20.42 18.38 -7.73
CA ARG A 493 -21.17 18.59 -8.99
C ARG A 493 -22.41 17.68 -9.07
N TYR A 494 -22.26 16.40 -8.74
CA TYR A 494 -23.35 15.42 -8.81
C TYR A 494 -24.28 15.49 -7.61
N SER A 495 -23.76 15.82 -6.41
CA SER A 495 -24.61 16.04 -5.23
C SER A 495 -25.54 17.25 -5.38
N LYS A 496 -25.10 18.29 -6.11
CA LYS A 496 -25.95 19.43 -6.48
C LYS A 496 -26.93 19.11 -7.60
N LYS A 497 -26.54 18.26 -8.56
CA LYS A 497 -27.36 17.88 -9.72
C LYS A 497 -28.54 16.99 -9.34
N TYR A 498 -28.33 16.02 -8.45
CA TYR A 498 -29.32 15.01 -8.10
C TYR A 498 -29.78 15.12 -6.65
N LYS A 499 -31.08 14.94 -6.41
CA LYS A 499 -31.58 14.76 -5.04
C LYS A 499 -31.17 13.37 -4.53
N ALA A 500 -31.01 13.21 -3.21
CA ALA A 500 -30.66 11.92 -2.60
C ALA A 500 -31.59 10.78 -3.06
N LYS A 501 -32.90 11.04 -3.14
CA LYS A 501 -33.92 10.07 -3.61
C LYS A 501 -33.70 9.57 -5.05
N GLN A 502 -33.02 10.35 -5.90
CA GLN A 502 -32.69 9.96 -7.28
C GLN A 502 -31.32 9.29 -7.35
N LEU A 503 -30.37 9.76 -6.55
CA LEU A 503 -29.00 9.27 -6.54
C LEU A 503 -28.89 7.88 -5.91
N THR A 504 -29.62 7.62 -4.83
CA THR A 504 -29.54 6.36 -4.09
C THR A 504 -29.90 5.14 -4.93
N PRO A 505 -31.03 5.09 -5.66
CA PRO A 505 -31.35 3.95 -6.52
C PRO A 505 -30.28 3.69 -7.59
N ARG A 506 -29.69 4.75 -8.18
CA ARG A 506 -28.66 4.63 -9.22
C ARG A 506 -27.35 4.05 -8.69
N ILE A 507 -26.92 4.49 -7.50
CA ILE A 507 -25.75 3.92 -6.84
C ILE A 507 -26.02 2.45 -6.45
N LEU A 508 -27.23 2.13 -5.97
CA LEU A 508 -27.60 0.75 -5.62
C LEU A 508 -27.69 -0.18 -6.85
N GLU A 509 -28.10 0.35 -8.01
CA GLU A 509 -28.06 -0.39 -9.28
C GLU A 509 -26.62 -0.70 -9.68
N ALA A 510 -25.72 0.30 -9.67
CA ALA A 510 -24.30 0.08 -9.91
C ALA A 510 -23.65 -0.87 -8.87
N TYR A 511 -24.11 -0.83 -7.62
CA TYR A 511 -23.66 -1.69 -6.53
C TYR A 511 -23.90 -3.18 -6.81
N GLN A 512 -24.99 -3.55 -7.49
CA GLN A 512 -25.27 -4.95 -7.83
C GLN A 512 -24.13 -5.60 -8.64
N ASN A 513 -23.40 -4.82 -9.43
CA ASN A 513 -22.28 -5.30 -10.23
C ASN A 513 -21.00 -5.53 -9.42
N VAL A 514 -20.90 -4.98 -8.21
CA VAL A 514 -19.68 -5.01 -7.38
C VAL A 514 -19.88 -5.66 -6.01
N ALA A 515 -21.12 -5.97 -5.63
CA ALA A 515 -21.49 -6.50 -4.32
C ALA A 515 -20.80 -7.83 -3.92
N GLN A 516 -20.31 -8.58 -4.91
CA GLN A 516 -19.63 -9.86 -4.71
C GLN A 516 -18.10 -9.73 -4.57
N LEU A 517 -17.54 -8.53 -4.75
CA LEU A 517 -16.09 -8.32 -4.65
C LEU A 517 -15.65 -8.41 -3.18
N SER A 518 -14.48 -8.99 -2.94
CA SER A 518 -13.79 -8.85 -1.65
C SER A 518 -13.38 -7.39 -1.41
N LEU A 519 -13.01 -7.03 -0.17
CA LEU A 519 -12.52 -5.68 0.14
C LEU A 519 -11.33 -5.31 -0.75
N THR A 520 -10.37 -6.22 -0.87
CA THR A 520 -9.18 -6.10 -1.72
C THR A 520 -9.54 -5.94 -3.19
N ASP A 521 -10.42 -6.78 -3.72
CA ASP A 521 -10.81 -6.71 -5.13
C ASP A 521 -11.58 -5.43 -5.44
N ALA A 522 -12.39 -4.93 -4.50
CA ALA A 522 -13.09 -3.66 -4.63
C ALA A 522 -12.10 -2.47 -4.67
N LEU A 523 -11.09 -2.46 -3.80
CA LEU A 523 -10.00 -1.46 -3.83
C LEU A 523 -9.24 -1.50 -5.16
N LEU A 524 -8.81 -2.69 -5.59
CA LEU A 524 -8.13 -2.87 -6.87
C LEU A 524 -9.00 -2.46 -8.05
N ARG A 525 -10.30 -2.79 -8.02
CA ARG A 525 -11.24 -2.42 -9.08
C ARG A 525 -11.43 -0.91 -9.15
N PHE A 526 -11.53 -0.23 -8.01
CA PHE A 526 -11.58 1.23 -7.96
C PHE A 526 -10.35 1.85 -8.64
N LEU A 527 -9.17 1.34 -8.29
CA LEU A 527 -7.91 1.82 -8.85
C LEU A 527 -7.77 1.54 -10.36
N GLN A 528 -8.21 0.36 -10.82
CA GLN A 528 -8.23 0.03 -12.25
C GLN A 528 -9.11 0.98 -13.05
N ILE A 529 -10.30 1.32 -12.52
CA ILE A 529 -11.20 2.28 -13.19
C ILE A 529 -10.58 3.67 -13.18
N TRP A 530 -9.98 4.09 -12.07
CA TRP A 530 -9.26 5.37 -11.97
C TRP A 530 -8.09 5.47 -12.96
N GLN A 531 -7.33 4.38 -13.15
CA GLN A 531 -6.24 4.29 -14.13
C GLN A 531 -6.73 4.33 -15.58
N ALA A 532 -7.97 3.95 -15.83
CA ALA A 532 -8.57 3.97 -17.17
C ALA A 532 -9.13 5.35 -17.56
N LEU A 533 -9.19 6.31 -16.63
CA LEU A 533 -9.67 7.67 -16.93
C LEU A 533 -8.71 8.39 -17.88
N PRO A 534 -9.21 9.23 -18.81
CA PRO A 534 -8.39 9.87 -19.85
C PRO A 534 -7.23 10.72 -19.31
N ASP A 535 -7.46 11.43 -18.19
CA ASP A 535 -6.48 12.34 -17.59
C ASP A 535 -5.60 11.66 -16.54
N PHE A 536 -5.66 10.33 -16.42
CA PHE A 536 -4.86 9.60 -15.45
C PHE A 536 -3.35 9.79 -15.71
N GLY A 537 -2.61 10.09 -14.65
CA GLY A 537 -1.15 10.22 -14.70
C GLY A 537 -0.62 11.54 -15.26
N ILE A 538 -1.48 12.49 -15.63
CA ILE A 538 -1.07 13.78 -16.16
C ILE A 538 -0.61 14.72 -15.03
N SER A 539 0.58 15.31 -15.18
CA SER A 539 1.09 16.36 -14.30
C SER A 539 1.18 17.68 -15.05
N PHE A 540 0.38 18.67 -14.64
CA PHE A 540 0.39 20.02 -15.21
C PHE A 540 1.55 20.86 -14.69
N VAL A 541 2.25 21.56 -15.59
CA VAL A 541 3.33 22.50 -15.30
C VAL A 541 3.14 23.74 -16.17
N VAL A 542 3.20 24.93 -15.58
CA VAL A 542 3.17 26.19 -16.33
C VAL A 542 4.56 26.45 -16.91
N VAL A 543 4.66 26.52 -18.24
CA VAL A 543 5.89 26.84 -18.98
C VAL A 543 5.65 28.12 -19.79
N ARG A 544 6.67 28.97 -19.92
CA ARG A 544 6.61 30.22 -20.68
C ARG A 544 6.86 30.02 -22.16
#